data_AF-D0MS68-F1
#
_entry.id   AF-D0MS68-F1
#
_cell.length_a   1.000
_cell.length_b   1.000
_cell.length_c   1.000
_cell.angle_alpha   90.00
_cell.angle_beta   90.00
_cell.angle_gamma   90.00
#
_symmetry.space_group_name_H-M   'P 1'
#
loop_
_entity.id
_entity.type
_entity.pdbx_description
1 polymer ?
#
loop_
_entity_poly.entity_id
_entity_poly.type
_entity_poly.pdbx_seq_one_letter_code
_entity_poly.pdbx_strand_id
1 'polypeptide(L)'
;MLEVTPLIVSVVLLAVFYIGAATVIDYQKWVVDRDWNYNGWDGILEGASFTLWFYLGIEELPLAIDETIEPTKNMPRGLIASIISLIVISFCTVIFSSMIDPGADEMYVNTSPLLTGYQTIFGDNSTTSGCSWLLLIGLISSFHSFVFCMRKLLYAIACDGYLPQMLTKLHPTRGTTHVALITGSIIALVLAIVLHYAIGDAKLGSVMINLSLIGAIVSYMFQLTAFIMLRIWEPERPRPYRSPFGIPGAVICIILSIFSLVSIIYSGTSSYVLLASVLVAIEYFAVGALYFMYRVKPRLEAGNGPVSAKEFRENLMSSRVSNKV
;
A
#
# COMPACT_ATOMS: atom_id res chain seq x y z
N MET A 1 21.21 3.95 -4.78
CA MET A 1 21.95 2.66 -4.75
C MET A 1 21.56 1.80 -3.56
N LEU A 2 21.55 2.32 -2.32
CA LEU A 2 21.20 1.54 -1.12
C LEU A 2 19.81 0.90 -1.12
N GLU A 3 18.81 1.50 -1.79
CA GLU A 3 17.43 0.95 -1.85
C GLU A 3 17.26 -0.16 -2.90
N VAL A 4 18.15 -0.23 -3.90
CA VAL A 4 18.03 -1.21 -4.98
C VAL A 4 18.56 -2.57 -4.54
N THR A 5 19.54 -2.59 -3.63
CA THR A 5 20.16 -3.83 -3.14
C THR A 5 19.17 -4.74 -2.40
N PRO A 6 18.38 -4.27 -1.41
CA PRO A 6 17.37 -5.10 -0.74
C PRO A 6 16.32 -5.65 -1.70
N LEU A 7 15.91 -4.86 -2.71
CA LEU A 7 14.98 -5.31 -3.74
C LEU A 7 15.57 -6.48 -4.55
N ILE A 8 16.80 -6.33 -5.06
CA ILE A 8 17.48 -7.38 -5.83
C ILE A 8 17.62 -8.64 -4.98
N VAL A 9 18.05 -8.50 -3.72
CA VAL A 9 18.17 -9.62 -2.78
C VAL A 9 16.82 -10.32 -2.59
N SER A 10 15.74 -9.57 -2.37
CA SER A 10 14.39 -10.13 -2.19
C SER A 10 13.91 -10.90 -3.42
N VAL A 11 14.14 -10.35 -4.63
CA VAL A 11 13.78 -11.02 -5.89
C VAL A 11 14.61 -12.29 -6.10
N VAL A 12 15.91 -12.25 -5.81
CA VAL A 12 16.79 -13.42 -5.90
C VAL A 12 16.34 -14.50 -4.93
N LEU A 13 15.98 -14.14 -3.70
CA LEU A 13 15.47 -15.08 -2.72
C LEU A 13 14.19 -15.76 -3.24
N LEU A 14 13.22 -14.98 -3.71
CA LEU A 14 12.00 -15.54 -4.28
C LEU A 14 12.29 -16.46 -5.48
N ALA A 15 13.25 -16.11 -6.34
CA ALA A 15 13.67 -16.98 -7.43
C ALA A 15 14.27 -18.31 -6.91
N VAL A 16 15.13 -18.27 -5.89
CA VAL A 16 15.67 -19.48 -5.24
C VAL A 16 14.55 -20.33 -4.63
N PHE A 17 13.56 -19.68 -4.00
CA PHE A 17 12.38 -20.37 -3.49
C PHE A 17 11.60 -21.06 -4.60
N TYR A 18 11.31 -20.38 -5.71
CA TYR A 18 10.56 -20.98 -6.83
C TYR A 18 11.31 -22.15 -7.47
N ILE A 19 12.62 -22.02 -7.68
CA ILE A 19 13.45 -23.09 -8.24
C ILE A 19 13.46 -24.30 -7.30
N GLY A 20 13.60 -24.07 -5.99
CA GLY A 20 13.57 -25.14 -4.99
C GLY A 20 12.18 -25.77 -4.86
N ALA A 21 11.12 -24.98 -4.86
CA ALA A 21 9.74 -25.46 -4.80
C ALA A 21 9.40 -26.30 -6.04
N ALA A 22 9.88 -25.91 -7.22
CA ALA A 22 9.69 -26.66 -8.46
C ALA A 22 10.19 -28.11 -8.40
N THR A 23 11.16 -28.43 -7.53
CA THR A 23 11.68 -29.80 -7.40
C THR A 23 10.84 -30.69 -6.47
N VAL A 24 9.99 -30.10 -5.64
CA VAL A 24 9.19 -30.79 -4.60
C VAL A 24 7.68 -30.67 -4.81
N ILE A 25 7.23 -29.89 -5.79
CA ILE A 25 5.81 -29.76 -6.12
C ILE A 25 5.22 -31.11 -6.52
N ASP A 26 4.06 -31.42 -5.94
CA ASP A 26 3.27 -32.61 -6.28
C ASP A 26 1.78 -32.26 -6.36
N TYR A 27 1.27 -32.17 -7.59
CA TYR A 27 -0.14 -31.83 -7.83
C TYR A 27 -1.10 -32.93 -7.34
N GLN A 28 -0.72 -34.21 -7.47
CA GLN A 28 -1.59 -35.29 -7.02
C GLN A 28 -1.73 -35.25 -5.50
N LYS A 29 -0.61 -35.16 -4.79
CA LYS A 29 -0.61 -35.14 -3.33
C LYS A 29 -1.28 -33.90 -2.74
N TRP A 30 -1.03 -32.71 -3.30
CA TRP A 30 -1.45 -31.45 -2.68
C TRP A 30 -2.78 -30.90 -3.18
N VAL A 31 -3.24 -31.33 -4.35
CA VAL A 31 -4.51 -30.85 -4.93
C VAL A 31 -5.53 -31.97 -5.00
N VAL A 32 -5.18 -33.11 -5.61
CA VAL A 32 -6.15 -34.18 -5.89
C VAL A 32 -6.46 -35.01 -4.64
N ASP A 33 -5.44 -35.49 -3.93
CA ASP A 33 -5.60 -36.33 -2.73
C ASP A 33 -6.25 -35.55 -1.57
N ARG A 34 -6.12 -34.22 -1.58
CA ARG A 34 -6.73 -33.31 -0.61
C ARG A 34 -8.11 -32.82 -1.02
N ASP A 35 -8.62 -33.26 -2.17
CA ASP A 35 -9.92 -32.85 -2.73
C ASP A 35 -10.06 -31.31 -2.82
N TRP A 36 -8.96 -30.62 -3.15
CA TRP A 36 -8.93 -29.16 -3.22
C TRP A 36 -9.63 -28.68 -4.49
N ASN A 37 -10.93 -28.42 -4.35
CA ASN A 37 -11.81 -28.03 -5.44
C ASN A 37 -12.30 -26.58 -5.31
N TYR A 38 -12.85 -26.08 -6.42
CA TYR A 38 -13.48 -24.77 -6.44
C TYR A 38 -14.74 -24.75 -5.56
N ASN A 39 -14.68 -23.98 -4.46
CA ASN A 39 -15.75 -23.87 -3.46
C ASN A 39 -16.84 -22.83 -3.82
N GLY A 40 -17.00 -22.49 -5.09
CA GLY A 40 -18.00 -21.50 -5.50
C GLY A 40 -17.61 -20.05 -5.19
N TRP A 41 -18.61 -19.16 -5.21
CA TRP A 41 -18.42 -17.72 -5.05
C TRP A 41 -18.02 -17.31 -3.63
N ASP A 42 -18.37 -18.10 -2.61
CA ASP A 42 -18.04 -17.79 -1.21
C ASP A 42 -16.53 -17.75 -0.99
N GLY A 43 -15.79 -18.74 -1.50
CA GLY A 43 -14.32 -18.75 -1.41
C GLY A 43 -13.65 -17.61 -2.19
N ILE A 44 -14.24 -17.18 -3.32
CA ILE A 44 -13.76 -16.00 -4.06
C ILE A 44 -13.95 -14.73 -3.22
N LEU A 45 -15.11 -14.56 -2.57
CA LEU A 45 -15.39 -13.39 -1.75
C LEU A 45 -14.45 -13.31 -0.54
N GLU A 46 -14.19 -14.44 0.13
CA GLU A 46 -13.25 -14.49 1.25
C GLU A 46 -11.81 -14.18 0.81
N GLY A 47 -11.33 -14.81 -0.27
CA GLY A 47 -9.97 -14.61 -0.78
C GLY A 47 -9.73 -13.24 -1.45
N ALA A 48 -10.77 -12.60 -1.99
CA ALA A 48 -10.67 -11.31 -2.68
C ALA A 48 -10.10 -10.22 -1.77
N SER A 49 -10.49 -10.20 -0.49
CA SER A 49 -10.00 -9.23 0.49
C SER A 49 -8.49 -9.32 0.70
N PHE A 50 -7.95 -10.52 0.87
CA PHE A 50 -6.52 -10.79 1.04
C PHE A 50 -5.73 -10.60 -0.26
N THR A 51 -6.36 -10.84 -1.41
CA THR A 51 -5.71 -10.63 -2.71
C THR A 51 -5.35 -9.16 -2.91
N LEU A 52 -6.20 -8.22 -2.48
CA LEU A 52 -5.91 -6.78 -2.56
C LEU A 52 -4.67 -6.39 -1.75
N TRP A 53 -4.43 -7.06 -0.63
CA TRP A 53 -3.26 -6.80 0.20
C TRP A 53 -1.94 -7.06 -0.55
N PHE A 54 -1.90 -8.05 -1.46
CA PHE A 54 -0.73 -8.29 -2.31
C PHE A 54 -0.41 -7.14 -3.26
N TYR A 55 -1.41 -6.34 -3.63
CA TYR A 55 -1.27 -5.26 -4.62
C TYR A 55 -1.29 -3.86 -4.00
N LEU A 56 -1.57 -3.77 -2.70
CA LEU A 56 -1.56 -2.52 -1.94
C LEU A 56 -0.14 -1.92 -1.91
N GLY A 57 -0.04 -0.62 -2.14
CA GLY A 57 1.22 0.13 -2.05
C GLY A 57 1.85 0.44 -3.40
N ILE A 58 1.34 -0.07 -4.53
CA ILE A 58 1.86 0.29 -5.85
C ILE A 58 1.61 1.77 -6.21
N GLU A 59 0.62 2.38 -5.58
CA GLU A 59 0.27 3.80 -5.67
C GLU A 59 1.31 4.73 -5.03
N GLU A 60 2.30 4.19 -4.33
CA GLU A 60 3.38 4.94 -3.74
C GLU A 60 4.36 5.50 -4.77
N LEU A 61 4.51 4.80 -5.91
CA LEU A 61 5.42 5.18 -6.98
C LEU A 61 5.21 6.63 -7.46
N PRO A 62 3.98 7.10 -7.75
CA PRO A 62 3.68 8.49 -8.06
C PRO A 62 4.15 9.53 -7.04
N LEU A 63 4.25 9.18 -5.76
CA LEU A 63 4.71 10.11 -4.71
C LEU A 63 6.20 10.43 -4.84
N ALA A 64 6.97 9.59 -5.55
CA ALA A 64 8.37 9.83 -5.86
C ALA A 64 8.59 10.63 -7.16
N ILE A 65 7.54 11.12 -7.83
CA ILE A 65 7.65 11.76 -9.15
C ILE A 65 8.62 12.94 -9.22
N ASP A 66 8.76 13.71 -8.12
CA ASP A 66 9.68 14.85 -8.06
C ASP A 66 11.17 14.45 -8.14
N GLU A 67 11.48 13.19 -7.84
CA GLU A 67 12.85 12.62 -7.90
C GLU A 67 13.08 11.80 -9.17
N THR A 68 12.05 11.65 -10.01
CA THR A 68 12.10 10.84 -11.23
C THR A 68 12.72 11.63 -12.38
N ILE A 69 13.75 11.05 -13.01
CA ILE A 69 14.33 11.56 -14.27
C ILE A 69 13.31 11.35 -15.39
N GLU A 70 13.02 12.36 -16.21
CA GLU A 70 12.02 12.31 -17.30
C GLU A 70 10.67 11.70 -16.88
N PRO A 71 9.93 12.33 -15.93
CA PRO A 71 8.75 11.72 -15.31
C PRO A 71 7.64 11.41 -16.30
N THR A 72 7.50 12.18 -17.39
CA THR A 72 6.47 11.96 -18.41
C THR A 72 6.60 10.63 -19.14
N LYS A 73 7.83 10.09 -19.28
CA LYS A 73 8.09 8.81 -19.94
C LYS A 73 8.38 7.69 -18.95
N ASN A 74 9.14 7.99 -17.89
CA ASN A 74 9.62 6.98 -16.97
C ASN A 74 8.59 6.58 -15.92
N MET A 75 7.69 7.49 -15.51
CA MET A 75 6.63 7.12 -14.56
C MET A 75 5.65 6.07 -15.11
N PRO A 76 5.08 6.24 -16.32
CA PRO A 76 4.16 5.21 -16.85
C PRO A 76 4.84 3.86 -17.07
N ARG A 77 6.08 3.87 -17.55
CA ARG A 77 6.87 2.64 -17.76
C ARG A 77 7.18 1.95 -16.44
N GLY A 78 7.58 2.72 -15.42
CA GLY A 78 7.85 2.20 -14.08
C GLY A 78 6.61 1.60 -13.43
N LEU A 79 5.45 2.26 -13.54
CA LEU A 79 4.17 1.74 -13.04
C LEU A 79 3.78 0.42 -13.72
N ILE A 80 3.84 0.35 -15.05
CA ILE A 80 3.49 -0.87 -15.79
C ILE A 80 4.46 -2.02 -15.45
N ALA A 81 5.77 -1.73 -15.42
CA ALA A 81 6.77 -2.73 -15.06
C ALA A 81 6.54 -3.26 -13.63
N SER A 82 6.18 -2.38 -12.70
CA SER A 82 5.89 -2.75 -11.31
C SER A 82 4.61 -3.58 -11.18
N ILE A 83 3.55 -3.25 -11.94
CA ILE A 83 2.31 -4.04 -11.95
C ILE A 83 2.59 -5.43 -12.50
N ILE A 84 3.30 -5.54 -13.63
CA ILE A 84 3.61 -6.82 -14.27
C ILE A 84 4.48 -7.67 -13.36
N SER A 85 5.55 -7.10 -12.79
CA SER A 85 6.43 -7.85 -11.88
C SER A 85 5.67 -8.33 -10.65
N LEU A 86 4.80 -7.49 -10.08
CA LEU A 86 4.00 -7.84 -8.92
C LEU A 86 3.00 -8.94 -9.22
N ILE A 87 2.31 -8.90 -10.37
CA ILE A 87 1.41 -9.99 -10.81
C ILE A 87 2.18 -11.30 -10.94
N VAL A 88 3.33 -11.31 -11.61
CA VAL A 88 4.13 -12.52 -11.81
C VAL A 88 4.61 -13.07 -10.47
N ILE A 89 5.21 -12.22 -9.62
CA ILE A 89 5.78 -12.64 -8.34
C ILE A 89 4.70 -13.12 -7.37
N SER A 90 3.58 -12.39 -7.26
CA SER A 90 2.46 -12.80 -6.39
C SER A 90 1.86 -14.13 -6.82
N PHE A 91 1.60 -14.30 -8.11
CA PHE A 91 1.04 -15.54 -8.65
C PHE A 91 2.00 -16.72 -8.44
N CYS A 92 3.29 -16.55 -8.74
CA CYS A 92 4.30 -17.57 -8.43
C CYS A 92 4.33 -17.88 -6.92
N THR A 93 4.35 -16.87 -6.06
CA THR A 93 4.39 -17.09 -4.59
C THR A 93 3.21 -17.94 -4.13
N VAL A 94 1.98 -17.63 -4.56
CA VAL A 94 0.78 -18.36 -4.17
C VAL A 94 0.83 -19.81 -4.68
N ILE A 95 1.14 -20.02 -5.96
CA ILE A 95 1.16 -21.37 -6.55
C ILE A 95 2.26 -22.23 -5.93
N PHE A 96 3.50 -21.72 -5.86
CA PHE A 96 4.63 -22.48 -5.34
C PHE A 96 4.55 -22.74 -3.83
N SER A 97 3.90 -21.86 -3.05
CA SER A 97 3.67 -22.12 -1.62
C SER A 97 2.52 -23.09 -1.36
N SER A 98 1.46 -23.05 -2.16
CA SER A 98 0.27 -23.89 -1.95
C SER A 98 0.45 -25.34 -2.41
N MET A 99 1.39 -25.59 -3.33
CA MET A 99 1.62 -26.90 -3.96
C MET A 99 2.82 -27.68 -3.39
N ILE A 100 3.31 -27.28 -2.21
CA ILE A 100 4.37 -27.97 -1.46
C ILE A 100 3.86 -28.29 -0.05
N ASP A 101 4.55 -29.18 0.66
CA ASP A 101 4.23 -29.48 2.07
C ASP A 101 4.23 -28.18 2.91
N PRO A 102 3.21 -27.94 3.76
CA PRO A 102 2.08 -28.81 4.15
C PRO A 102 0.77 -28.67 3.33
N GLY A 103 0.78 -27.94 2.21
CA GLY A 103 -0.37 -27.72 1.33
C GLY A 103 -1.13 -26.41 1.59
N ALA A 104 -2.09 -26.08 0.72
CA ALA A 104 -2.83 -24.81 0.73
C ALA A 104 -3.56 -24.51 2.05
N ASP A 105 -4.24 -25.50 2.64
CA ASP A 105 -5.05 -25.31 3.86
C ASP A 105 -4.20 -24.91 5.06
N GLU A 106 -3.05 -25.56 5.21
CA GLU A 106 -2.09 -25.28 6.29
C GLU A 106 -1.34 -23.97 6.03
N MET A 107 -1.02 -23.66 4.77
CA MET A 107 -0.44 -22.36 4.41
C MET A 107 -1.40 -21.20 4.63
N TYR A 108 -2.71 -21.41 4.47
CA TYR A 108 -3.74 -20.39 4.69
C TYR A 108 -3.82 -19.92 6.15
N VAL A 109 -3.66 -20.85 7.11
CA VAL A 109 -3.68 -20.53 8.55
C VAL A 109 -2.31 -20.10 9.09
N ASN A 110 -1.25 -20.23 8.29
CA ASN A 110 0.11 -19.93 8.70
C ASN A 110 0.38 -18.42 8.69
N THR A 111 1.01 -17.90 9.75
CA THR A 111 1.39 -16.48 9.85
C THR A 111 2.63 -16.12 9.03
N SER A 112 3.40 -17.11 8.57
CA SER A 112 4.65 -16.97 7.83
C SER A 112 4.79 -18.07 6.76
N PRO A 113 3.89 -18.10 5.77
CA PRO A 113 3.82 -19.18 4.78
C PRO A 113 5.08 -19.27 3.92
N LEU A 114 5.70 -18.13 3.58
CA LEU A 114 6.94 -18.12 2.80
C LEU A 114 8.09 -18.79 3.55
N LEU A 115 8.25 -18.49 4.85
CA LEU A 115 9.29 -19.11 5.68
C LEU A 115 9.07 -20.61 5.81
N THR A 116 7.82 -21.01 6.03
CA THR A 116 7.43 -22.43 6.11
C THR A 116 7.80 -23.14 4.81
N GLY A 117 7.51 -22.53 3.65
CA GLY A 117 7.91 -23.08 2.36
C GLY A 117 9.43 -23.24 2.22
N TYR A 118 10.25 -22.28 2.70
CA TYR A 118 11.70 -22.44 2.72
C TYR A 118 12.16 -23.61 3.61
N GLN A 119 11.57 -23.78 4.79
CA GLN A 119 11.86 -24.89 5.70
C GLN A 119 11.50 -26.24 5.08
N THR A 120 10.40 -26.31 4.33
CA THR A 120 10.02 -27.51 3.57
C THR A 120 11.06 -27.89 2.52
N ILE A 121 11.57 -26.91 1.76
CA ILE A 121 12.46 -27.15 0.63
C ILE A 121 13.89 -27.45 1.07
N PHE A 122 14.42 -26.64 2.00
CA PHE A 122 15.84 -26.66 2.39
C PHE A 122 16.08 -27.34 3.73
N GLY A 123 15.02 -27.77 4.43
CA GLY A 123 15.07 -28.31 5.78
C GLY A 123 15.20 -27.22 6.85
N ASP A 124 14.95 -27.59 8.11
CA ASP A 124 15.13 -26.70 9.25
C ASP A 124 16.60 -26.72 9.70
N ASN A 125 17.43 -25.91 9.05
CA ASN A 125 18.87 -25.82 9.31
C ASN A 125 19.37 -24.36 9.37
N SER A 126 20.66 -24.18 9.64
CA SER A 126 21.28 -22.86 9.74
C SER A 126 21.13 -22.01 8.47
N THR A 127 21.04 -22.64 7.29
CA THR A 127 20.85 -21.95 6.01
C THR A 127 19.46 -21.33 5.94
N THR A 128 18.43 -22.07 6.33
CA THR A 128 17.04 -21.58 6.36
C THR A 128 16.83 -20.50 7.44
N SER A 129 17.51 -20.64 8.58
CA SER A 129 17.57 -19.57 9.59
C SER A 129 18.23 -18.30 9.02
N GLY A 130 19.30 -18.44 8.22
CA GLY A 130 19.92 -17.34 7.48
C GLY A 130 18.96 -16.67 6.48
N CYS A 131 18.17 -17.46 5.74
CA CYS A 131 17.13 -16.93 4.85
C CYS A 131 16.06 -16.13 5.61
N SER A 132 15.69 -16.55 6.82
CA SER A 132 14.73 -15.81 7.67
C SER A 132 15.22 -14.39 7.95
N TRP A 133 16.50 -14.21 8.26
CA TRP A 133 17.09 -12.89 8.45
C TRP A 133 17.05 -12.04 7.18
N LEU A 134 17.26 -12.64 6.01
CA LEU A 134 17.17 -11.91 4.75
C LEU A 134 15.73 -11.49 4.43
N LEU A 135 14.74 -12.32 4.74
CA LEU A 135 13.32 -11.95 4.64
C LEU A 135 12.98 -10.75 5.54
N LEU A 136 13.53 -10.73 6.77
CA LEU A 136 13.38 -9.58 7.69
C LEU A 136 14.00 -8.30 7.11
N ILE A 137 15.16 -8.38 6.46
CA ILE A 137 15.76 -7.22 5.78
C ILE A 137 14.83 -6.69 4.67
N GLY A 138 14.19 -7.59 3.92
CA GLY A 138 13.18 -7.22 2.93
C GLY A 138 12.00 -6.47 3.55
N LEU A 139 11.47 -6.94 4.68
CA LEU A 139 10.40 -6.28 5.43
C LEU A 139 10.82 -4.89 5.93
N ILE A 140 12.03 -4.75 6.48
CA ILE A 140 12.57 -3.46 6.93
C ILE A 140 12.72 -2.48 5.75
N SER A 141 13.14 -2.97 4.58
CA SER A 141 13.25 -2.15 3.37
C SER A 141 11.87 -1.67 2.91
N SER A 142 10.85 -2.53 2.94
CA SER A 142 9.48 -2.15 2.59
C SER A 142 8.93 -1.11 3.57
N PHE A 143 9.15 -1.31 4.88
CA PHE A 143 8.78 -0.35 5.91
C PHE A 143 9.39 1.04 5.66
N HIS A 144 10.65 1.10 5.22
CA HIS A 144 11.30 2.37 4.87
C HIS A 144 10.57 3.09 3.72
N SER A 145 10.15 2.37 2.67
CA SER A 145 9.41 2.93 1.55
C SER A 145 8.08 3.56 1.99
N PHE A 146 7.31 2.86 2.83
CA PHE A 146 6.05 3.40 3.38
C PHE A 146 6.28 4.69 4.17
N VAL A 147 7.32 4.73 5.02
CA VAL A 147 7.67 5.93 5.80
C VAL A 147 8.09 7.09 4.90
N PHE A 148 8.81 6.81 3.80
CA PHE A 148 9.18 7.79 2.78
C PHE A 148 7.95 8.38 2.07
N CYS A 149 6.99 7.54 1.70
CA CYS A 149 5.78 7.93 1.00
C CYS A 149 4.84 8.73 1.92
N MET A 150 4.64 8.25 3.15
CA MET A 150 3.83 8.91 4.18
C MET A 150 4.28 10.36 4.40
N ARG A 151 5.59 10.62 4.60
CA ARG A 151 6.08 11.99 4.85
C ARG A 151 5.86 12.93 3.66
N LYS A 152 5.85 12.41 2.42
CA LYS A 152 5.59 13.20 1.21
C LYS A 152 4.10 13.51 1.06
N LEU A 153 3.26 12.52 1.32
CA LEU A 153 1.81 12.69 1.29
C LEU A 153 1.34 13.72 2.32
N LEU A 154 1.78 13.60 3.58
CA LEU A 154 1.44 14.56 4.64
C LEU A 154 1.94 15.97 4.32
N TYR A 155 3.14 16.10 3.76
CA TYR A 155 3.69 17.38 3.31
C TYR A 155 2.84 18.01 2.20
N ALA A 156 2.47 17.24 1.17
CA ALA A 156 1.67 17.74 0.05
C ALA A 156 0.30 18.25 0.52
N ILE A 157 -0.40 17.46 1.35
CA ILE A 157 -1.70 17.84 1.91
C ILE A 157 -1.59 19.10 2.81
N ALA A 158 -0.47 19.25 3.52
CA ALA A 158 -0.21 20.44 4.34
C ALA A 158 0.11 21.69 3.50
N CYS A 159 0.82 21.54 2.38
CA CYS A 159 1.03 22.62 1.41
C CYS A 159 -0.29 23.10 0.81
N ASP A 160 -1.22 22.18 0.58
CA ASP A 160 -2.58 22.47 0.13
C ASP A 160 -3.49 23.00 1.26
N GLY A 161 -2.95 23.26 2.45
CA GLY A 161 -3.65 23.94 3.54
C GLY A 161 -4.69 23.10 4.29
N TYR A 162 -4.81 21.80 3.96
CA TYR A 162 -5.73 20.88 4.63
C TYR A 162 -5.18 20.41 5.99
N LEU A 163 -3.86 20.36 6.15
CA LEU A 163 -3.20 19.99 7.41
C LEU A 163 -2.45 21.20 8.03
N PRO A 164 -2.08 21.13 9.33
CA PRO A 164 -1.32 22.21 9.98
C PRO A 164 -0.03 22.55 9.23
N GLN A 165 0.22 23.85 8.99
CA GLN A 165 1.38 24.33 8.24
C GLN A 165 2.74 23.91 8.84
N MET A 166 2.80 23.50 10.11
CA MET A 166 4.05 22.98 10.69
C MET A 166 4.61 21.77 9.92
N LEU A 167 3.74 20.98 9.27
CA LEU A 167 4.12 19.80 8.49
C LEU A 167 4.85 20.16 7.18
N THR A 168 4.79 21.41 6.72
CA THR A 168 5.53 21.87 5.53
C THR A 168 6.99 22.21 5.82
N LYS A 169 7.44 22.12 7.09
CA LYS A 169 8.81 22.45 7.48
C LYS A 169 9.82 21.44 6.92
N LEU A 170 10.83 21.96 6.22
CA LEU A 170 11.95 21.22 5.67
C LEU A 170 13.16 21.27 6.61
N HIS A 171 13.95 20.19 6.62
CA HIS A 171 15.20 20.14 7.38
C HIS A 171 16.20 21.10 6.74
N PRO A 172 16.85 22.00 7.50
CA PRO A 172 17.64 23.10 6.95
C PRO A 172 18.80 22.64 6.05
N THR A 173 19.42 21.51 6.37
CA THR A 173 20.59 21.00 5.61
C THR A 173 20.28 19.87 4.64
N ARG A 174 19.20 19.10 4.88
CA ARG A 174 18.89 17.87 4.12
C ARG A 174 17.70 18.04 3.18
N GLY A 175 16.92 19.12 3.34
CA GLY A 175 15.69 19.33 2.57
C GLY A 175 14.59 18.29 2.83
N THR A 176 14.72 17.46 3.87
CA THR A 176 13.75 16.43 4.20
C THR A 176 12.56 16.99 4.98
N THR A 177 11.37 16.48 4.72
CA THR A 177 10.10 16.86 5.40
C THR A 177 10.03 16.28 6.81
N HIS A 178 10.98 16.65 7.67
CA HIS A 178 11.23 16.03 8.97
C HIS A 178 10.05 16.16 9.95
N VAL A 179 9.31 17.27 9.94
CA VAL A 179 8.14 17.42 10.84
C VAL A 179 7.01 16.46 10.43
N ALA A 180 6.74 16.34 9.13
CA ALA A 180 5.76 15.38 8.60
C ALA A 180 6.18 13.93 8.89
N LEU A 181 7.47 13.63 8.72
CA LEU A 181 8.05 12.32 9.07
C LEU A 181 7.83 11.97 10.54
N ILE A 182 8.26 12.83 11.46
CA ILE A 182 8.17 12.60 12.91
C ILE A 182 6.70 12.50 13.34
N THR A 183 5.86 13.44 12.90
CA THR A 183 4.45 13.49 13.30
C THR A 183 3.71 12.24 12.83
N GLY A 184 3.85 11.86 11.55
CA GLY A 184 3.22 10.66 11.02
C GLY A 184 3.70 9.38 11.73
N SER A 185 5.01 9.30 12.03
CA SER A 185 5.59 8.14 12.72
C SER A 185 5.09 8.02 14.17
N ILE A 186 4.99 9.14 14.90
CA ILE A 186 4.45 9.17 16.26
C ILE A 186 2.97 8.75 16.25
N ILE A 187 2.17 9.28 15.32
CA ILE A 187 0.75 8.91 15.21
C ILE A 187 0.60 7.41 14.93
N ALA A 188 1.37 6.88 13.97
CA ALA A 188 1.36 5.45 13.64
C ALA A 188 1.77 4.58 14.84
N LEU A 189 2.82 4.98 15.57
CA LEU A 189 3.30 4.24 16.76
C LEU A 189 2.27 4.29 17.90
N VAL A 190 1.70 5.46 18.18
CA VAL A 190 0.66 5.61 19.21
C VAL A 190 -0.56 4.76 18.86
N LEU A 191 -1.00 4.78 17.60
CA LEU A 191 -2.11 3.95 17.14
C LEU A 191 -1.81 2.46 17.31
N ALA A 192 -0.60 2.01 16.94
CA ALA A 192 -0.17 0.63 17.12
C ALA A 192 -0.17 0.20 18.59
N ILE A 193 0.35 1.06 19.48
CA ILE A 193 0.38 0.80 20.94
C ILE A 193 -1.06 0.74 21.51
N VAL A 194 -1.91 1.69 21.14
CA VAL A 194 -3.31 1.73 21.61
C VAL A 194 -4.06 0.47 21.17
N LEU A 195 -3.92 0.08 19.90
CA LEU A 195 -4.58 -1.13 19.37
C LEU A 195 -4.01 -2.42 20.00
N HIS A 196 -2.69 -2.47 20.25
CA HIS A 196 -2.06 -3.57 20.98
C HIS A 196 -2.70 -3.78 22.35
N TYR A 197 -2.84 -2.73 23.16
CA TYR A 197 -3.48 -2.82 24.47
C TYR A 197 -4.99 -3.06 24.42
N ALA A 198 -5.69 -2.60 23.38
CA ALA A 198 -7.13 -2.74 23.27
C ALA A 198 -7.59 -4.13 22.80
N ILE A 199 -6.85 -4.78 21.89
CA ILE A 199 -7.30 -5.98 21.16
C ILE A 199 -6.33 -7.17 21.32
N GLY A 200 -5.07 -6.90 21.69
CA GLY A 200 -4.01 -7.90 21.85
C GLY A 200 -3.30 -8.28 20.54
N ASP A 201 -2.07 -8.80 20.66
CA ASP A 201 -1.16 -9.06 19.51
C ASP A 201 -1.71 -10.04 18.48
N ALA A 202 -2.38 -11.10 18.93
CA ALA A 202 -2.84 -12.17 18.05
C ALA A 202 -3.79 -11.69 16.94
N LYS A 203 -4.45 -10.54 17.13
CA LYS A 203 -5.44 -9.99 16.21
C LYS A 203 -5.02 -8.65 15.61
N LEU A 204 -3.93 -8.06 16.10
CA LEU A 204 -3.49 -6.74 15.71
C LEU A 204 -3.20 -6.68 14.20
N GLY A 205 -2.48 -7.68 13.66
CA GLY A 205 -2.13 -7.73 12.24
C GLY A 205 -3.35 -7.74 11.32
N SER A 206 -4.33 -8.61 11.59
CA SER A 206 -5.54 -8.71 10.76
C SER A 206 -6.45 -7.49 10.87
N VAL A 207 -6.53 -6.86 12.06
CA VAL A 207 -7.23 -5.57 12.23
C VAL A 207 -6.58 -4.49 11.38
N MET A 208 -5.25 -4.35 11.46
CA MET A 208 -4.51 -3.31 10.74
C MET A 208 -4.58 -3.49 9.22
N ILE A 209 -4.53 -4.74 8.73
CA ILE A 209 -4.72 -5.06 7.31
C ILE A 209 -6.11 -4.62 6.86
N ASN A 210 -7.16 -5.04 7.57
CA ASN A 210 -8.54 -4.68 7.22
C ASN A 210 -8.78 -3.16 7.26
N LEU A 211 -8.27 -2.47 8.29
CA LEU A 211 -8.37 -1.02 8.41
C LEU A 211 -7.68 -0.31 7.24
N SER A 212 -6.48 -0.78 6.87
CA SER A 212 -5.71 -0.25 5.75
C SER A 212 -6.42 -0.49 4.41
N LEU A 213 -6.99 -1.67 4.20
CA LEU A 213 -7.74 -2.02 2.99
C LEU A 213 -8.99 -1.15 2.82
N ILE A 214 -9.79 -0.99 3.88
CA ILE A 214 -10.97 -0.10 3.84
C ILE A 214 -10.54 1.33 3.51
N GLY A 215 -9.48 1.82 4.16
CA GLY A 215 -8.93 3.15 3.89
C GLY A 215 -8.47 3.34 2.44
N ALA A 216 -7.73 2.36 1.92
CA ALA A 216 -7.20 2.36 0.56
C ALA A 216 -8.32 2.31 -0.48
N ILE A 217 -9.31 1.42 -0.32
CA ILE A 217 -10.44 1.29 -1.24
C ILE A 217 -11.24 2.59 -1.33
N VAL A 218 -11.53 3.22 -0.18
CA VAL A 218 -12.21 4.51 -0.15
C VAL A 218 -11.38 5.59 -0.88
N SER A 219 -10.07 5.64 -0.61
CA SER A 219 -9.16 6.56 -1.30
C SER A 219 -9.15 6.32 -2.82
N TYR A 220 -9.08 5.07 -3.28
CA TYR A 220 -9.11 4.74 -4.71
C TYR A 220 -10.42 5.16 -5.37
N MET A 221 -11.56 4.95 -4.71
CA MET A 221 -12.86 5.43 -5.23
C MET A 221 -12.86 6.94 -5.41
N PHE A 222 -12.34 7.71 -4.44
CA PHE A 222 -12.21 9.16 -4.59
C PHE A 222 -11.24 9.55 -5.71
N GLN A 223 -10.09 8.89 -5.83
CA GLN A 223 -9.10 9.16 -6.88
C GLN A 223 -9.68 8.87 -8.28
N LEU A 224 -10.37 7.76 -8.45
CA LEU A 224 -11.01 7.38 -9.72
C LEU A 224 -12.16 8.33 -10.07
N THR A 225 -12.95 8.74 -9.07
CA THR A 225 -14.00 9.74 -9.26
C THR A 225 -13.40 11.08 -9.67
N ALA A 226 -12.33 11.53 -9.02
CA ALA A 226 -11.61 12.74 -9.41
C ALA A 226 -11.03 12.64 -10.83
N PHE A 227 -10.51 11.48 -11.23
CA PHE A 227 -10.05 11.23 -12.59
C PHE A 227 -11.19 11.39 -13.62
N ILE A 228 -12.38 10.86 -13.35
CA ILE A 228 -13.56 11.01 -14.20
C ILE A 228 -13.99 12.47 -14.26
N MET A 229 -14.07 13.15 -13.11
CA MET A 229 -14.43 14.57 -13.04
C MET A 229 -13.46 15.44 -13.84
N LEU A 230 -12.15 15.24 -13.69
CA LEU A 230 -11.13 15.97 -14.47
C LEU A 230 -11.20 15.67 -15.97
N ARG A 231 -11.62 14.46 -16.38
CA ARG A 231 -11.87 14.13 -17.80
C ARG A 231 -13.03 14.94 -18.38
N ILE A 232 -14.06 15.22 -17.59
CA ILE A 232 -15.29 15.89 -18.03
C ILE A 232 -15.17 17.41 -17.91
N TRP A 233 -14.65 17.91 -16.79
CA TRP A 233 -14.62 19.34 -16.47
C TRP A 233 -13.43 20.09 -17.08
N GLU A 234 -12.28 19.42 -17.24
CA GLU A 234 -11.06 20.01 -17.82
C GLU A 234 -10.55 19.19 -19.03
N PRO A 235 -11.33 19.07 -20.12
CA PRO A 235 -10.96 18.24 -21.25
C PRO A 235 -9.67 18.73 -21.95
N GLU A 236 -9.49 20.05 -22.05
CA GLU A 236 -8.37 20.71 -22.74
C GLU A 236 -7.06 20.75 -21.95
N ARG A 237 -7.06 20.31 -20.69
CA ARG A 237 -5.85 20.32 -19.87
C ARG A 237 -4.76 19.45 -20.51
N PRO A 238 -3.50 19.93 -20.61
CA PRO A 238 -2.40 19.13 -21.14
C PRO A 238 -2.17 17.90 -20.27
N ARG A 239 -2.20 16.71 -20.90
CA ARG A 239 -2.03 15.41 -20.25
C ARG A 239 -0.84 14.70 -20.87
N PRO A 240 0.36 14.78 -20.25
CA PRO A 240 1.57 14.12 -20.77
C PRO A 240 1.42 12.61 -20.92
N TYR A 241 0.61 12.00 -20.07
CA TYR A 241 0.20 10.60 -20.17
C TYR A 241 -1.33 10.50 -20.26
N ARG A 242 -1.82 9.62 -21.15
CA ARG A 242 -3.24 9.30 -21.30
C ARG A 242 -3.43 7.81 -21.07
N SER A 243 -4.28 7.48 -20.09
CA SER A 243 -4.67 6.09 -19.85
C SER A 243 -5.35 5.49 -21.09
N PRO A 244 -4.95 4.28 -21.53
CA PRO A 244 -5.55 3.60 -22.68
C PRO A 244 -6.99 3.19 -22.42
N PHE A 245 -7.37 2.91 -21.17
CA PHE A 245 -8.72 2.47 -20.79
C PHE A 245 -9.69 3.61 -20.49
N GLY A 246 -9.20 4.84 -20.37
CA GLY A 246 -10.03 6.05 -20.22
C GLY A 246 -11.06 5.97 -19.08
N ILE A 247 -12.22 6.60 -19.30
CA ILE A 247 -13.34 6.60 -18.35
C ILE A 247 -13.91 5.19 -18.11
N PRO A 248 -14.11 4.33 -19.14
CA PRO A 248 -14.61 2.97 -18.92
C PRO A 248 -13.76 2.17 -17.94
N GLY A 249 -12.42 2.25 -18.06
CA GLY A 249 -11.50 1.61 -17.12
C GLY A 249 -11.68 2.13 -15.69
N ALA A 250 -11.84 3.45 -15.51
CA ALA A 250 -12.07 4.01 -14.18
C ALA A 250 -13.39 3.55 -13.55
N VAL A 251 -14.47 3.44 -14.33
CA VAL A 251 -15.76 2.92 -13.87
C VAL A 251 -15.64 1.45 -13.45
N ILE A 252 -14.96 0.62 -14.25
CA ILE A 252 -14.70 -0.78 -13.90
C ILE A 252 -13.91 -0.86 -12.58
N CYS A 253 -12.87 -0.04 -12.41
CA CYS A 253 -12.10 -0.01 -11.15
C CYS A 253 -12.95 0.43 -9.95
N ILE A 254 -13.90 1.36 -10.11
CA ILE A 254 -14.85 1.73 -9.04
C ILE A 254 -15.74 0.54 -8.69
N ILE A 255 -16.28 -0.18 -9.68
CA ILE A 255 -17.10 -1.37 -9.46
C ILE A 255 -16.30 -2.45 -8.72
N LEU A 256 -15.05 -2.70 -9.11
CA LEU A 256 -14.15 -3.64 -8.44
C LEU A 256 -13.80 -3.20 -7.02
N SER A 257 -13.66 -1.89 -6.78
CA SER A 257 -13.45 -1.32 -5.45
C SER A 257 -14.67 -1.53 -4.54
N ILE A 258 -15.88 -1.34 -5.08
CA ILE A 258 -17.13 -1.62 -4.35
C ILE A 258 -17.26 -3.12 -4.06
N PHE A 259 -17.01 -3.98 -5.06
CA PHE A 259 -17.00 -5.42 -4.88
C PHE A 259 -16.03 -5.83 -3.76
N SER A 260 -14.82 -5.28 -3.78
CA SER A 260 -13.80 -5.51 -2.76
C SER A 260 -14.24 -5.09 -1.36
N LEU A 261 -14.89 -3.93 -1.24
CA LEU A 261 -15.43 -3.46 0.04
C LEU A 261 -16.54 -4.40 0.56
N VAL A 262 -17.42 -4.87 -0.33
CA VAL A 262 -18.46 -5.85 0.01
C VAL A 262 -17.84 -7.18 0.44
N SER A 263 -16.81 -7.66 -0.26
CA SER A 263 -16.08 -8.88 0.08
C SER A 263 -15.44 -8.81 1.46
N ILE A 264 -14.82 -7.67 1.80
CA ILE A 264 -14.27 -7.44 3.15
C ILE A 264 -15.40 -7.52 4.18
N ILE A 265 -16.50 -6.77 4.00
CA ILE A 265 -17.63 -6.76 4.93
C ILE A 265 -18.23 -8.16 5.09
N TYR A 266 -18.42 -8.89 4.00
CA TYR A 266 -18.96 -10.25 4.01
C TYR A 266 -18.06 -11.21 4.79
N SER A 267 -16.77 -11.26 4.45
CA SER A 267 -15.80 -12.16 5.07
C SER A 267 -15.69 -11.99 6.58
N GLY A 268 -15.84 -10.77 7.10
CA GLY A 268 -15.80 -10.55 8.54
C GLY A 268 -17.15 -10.26 9.20
N THR A 269 -18.28 -10.47 8.54
CA THR A 269 -19.60 -10.40 9.20
C THR A 269 -19.70 -11.41 10.36
N SER A 270 -18.96 -12.52 10.29
CA SER A 270 -18.86 -13.52 11.35
C SER A 270 -17.78 -13.24 12.41
N SER A 271 -16.96 -12.18 12.24
CA SER A 271 -15.81 -11.89 13.10
C SER A 271 -15.93 -10.52 13.78
N TYR A 272 -15.98 -10.51 15.10
CA TYR A 272 -15.97 -9.26 15.90
C TYR A 272 -14.72 -8.39 15.60
N VAL A 273 -13.64 -9.00 15.09
CA VAL A 273 -12.40 -8.33 14.69
C VAL A 273 -12.63 -7.39 13.51
N LEU A 274 -13.39 -7.80 12.51
CA LEU A 274 -13.69 -6.93 11.37
C LEU A 274 -14.64 -5.81 11.78
N LEU A 275 -15.66 -6.11 12.59
CA LEU A 275 -16.57 -5.10 13.10
C LEU A 275 -15.79 -3.98 13.82
N ALA A 276 -14.81 -4.34 14.66
CA ALA A 276 -13.93 -3.37 15.30
C ALA A 276 -13.15 -2.53 14.26
N SER A 277 -12.54 -3.16 13.25
CA SER A 277 -11.82 -2.44 12.18
C SER A 277 -12.71 -1.47 11.41
N VAL A 278 -13.94 -1.87 11.08
CA VAL A 278 -14.91 -1.04 10.36
C VAL A 278 -15.34 0.14 11.23
N LEU A 279 -15.62 -0.08 12.51
CA LEU A 279 -16.00 1.00 13.43
C LEU A 279 -14.85 2.01 13.61
N VAL A 280 -13.61 1.54 13.77
CA VAL A 280 -12.43 2.40 13.84
C VAL A 280 -12.22 3.16 12.53
N ALA A 281 -12.44 2.52 11.37
CA ALA A 281 -12.38 3.20 10.07
C ALA A 281 -13.43 4.30 9.97
N ILE A 282 -14.69 4.02 10.34
CA ILE A 282 -15.78 4.99 10.34
C ILE A 282 -15.47 6.15 11.29
N GLU A 283 -15.00 5.87 12.51
CA GLU A 283 -14.58 6.88 13.47
C GLU A 283 -13.46 7.76 12.90
N TYR A 284 -12.43 7.16 12.31
CA TYR A 284 -11.32 7.86 11.68
C TYR A 284 -11.80 8.80 10.56
N PHE A 285 -12.66 8.31 9.65
CA PHE A 285 -13.23 9.12 8.59
C PHE A 285 -14.16 10.21 9.12
N ALA A 286 -14.95 9.92 10.16
CA ALA A 286 -15.82 10.90 10.80
C ALA A 286 -15.02 12.01 11.47
N VAL A 287 -13.97 11.68 12.23
CA VAL A 287 -13.06 12.66 12.84
C VAL A 287 -12.38 13.50 11.75
N GLY A 288 -11.92 12.89 10.66
CA GLY A 288 -11.35 13.59 9.52
C GLY A 288 -12.35 14.55 8.85
N ALA A 289 -13.59 14.11 8.65
CA ALA A 289 -14.66 14.93 8.08
C ALA A 289 -15.05 16.09 9.00
N LEU A 290 -15.16 15.86 10.31
CA LEU A 290 -15.43 16.90 11.30
C LEU A 290 -14.29 17.92 11.33
N TYR A 291 -13.03 17.47 11.35
CA TYR A 291 -11.87 18.35 11.26
C TYR A 291 -11.90 19.19 9.98
N PHE A 292 -12.21 18.57 8.84
CA PHE A 292 -12.35 19.29 7.57
C PHE A 292 -13.45 20.35 7.63
N MET A 293 -14.65 20.00 8.11
CA MET A 293 -15.78 20.92 8.19
C MET A 293 -15.57 22.08 9.17
N TYR A 294 -14.98 21.82 10.34
CA TYR A 294 -14.85 22.83 11.40
C TYR A 294 -13.56 23.66 11.32
N ARG A 295 -12.46 23.10 10.80
CA ARG A 295 -11.15 23.78 10.80
C ARG A 295 -10.65 24.14 9.42
N VAL A 296 -10.86 23.29 8.42
CA VAL A 296 -10.28 23.49 7.08
C VAL A 296 -11.19 24.32 6.20
N LYS A 297 -12.45 23.91 6.02
CA LYS A 297 -13.43 24.59 5.16
C LYS A 297 -13.55 26.09 5.49
N PRO A 298 -13.69 26.53 6.76
CA PRO A 298 -13.79 27.96 7.06
C PRO A 298 -12.50 28.73 6.74
N ARG A 299 -11.32 28.11 6.84
CA ARG A 299 -10.04 28.74 6.49
C ARG A 299 -9.91 28.91 4.98
N LEU A 300 -10.32 27.90 4.21
CA LEU A 300 -10.34 27.94 2.75
C LEU A 300 -11.31 29.02 2.24
N GLU A 301 -12.52 29.08 2.82
CA GLU A 301 -13.54 30.07 2.46
C GLU A 301 -13.15 31.51 2.86
N ALA A 302 -12.39 31.68 3.94
CA ALA A 302 -11.90 32.98 4.40
C ALA A 302 -10.74 33.55 3.56
N GLY A 303 -10.35 32.92 2.44
CA GLY A 303 -9.23 33.36 1.60
C GLY A 303 -7.84 33.11 2.20
N ASN A 304 -7.77 32.51 3.40
CA ASN A 304 -6.56 31.96 4.00
C ASN A 304 -6.32 30.52 3.52
N GLY A 305 -6.82 30.19 2.33
CA GLY A 305 -6.55 28.93 1.65
C GLY A 305 -5.07 28.78 1.32
N PRO A 306 -4.63 27.60 0.88
CA PRO A 306 -3.25 27.42 0.47
C PRO A 306 -2.86 28.53 -0.52
N VAL A 307 -1.80 29.26 -0.17
CA VAL A 307 -0.98 29.99 -1.14
C VAL A 307 -0.78 29.00 -2.28
N SER A 308 -1.26 29.34 -3.47
CA SER A 308 -1.37 28.38 -4.59
C SER A 308 -0.07 27.57 -4.69
N ALA A 309 -0.13 26.26 -4.94
CA ALA A 309 1.08 25.43 -5.08
C ALA A 309 2.10 26.06 -6.06
N LYS A 310 1.62 26.87 -7.01
CA LYS A 310 2.42 27.73 -7.89
C LYS A 310 3.12 28.86 -7.12
N GLU A 311 2.39 29.65 -6.36
CA GLU A 311 2.88 30.77 -5.54
C GLU A 311 3.83 30.29 -4.41
N PHE A 312 3.55 29.14 -3.77
CA PHE A 312 4.44 28.55 -2.78
C PHE A 312 5.73 28.00 -3.42
N ARG A 313 5.64 27.36 -4.60
CA ARG A 313 6.83 26.97 -5.39
C ARG A 313 7.64 28.18 -5.85
N GLU A 314 6.99 29.24 -6.30
CA GLU A 314 7.65 30.50 -6.69
C GLU A 314 8.35 31.14 -5.49
N ASN A 315 7.73 31.15 -4.31
CA ASN A 315 8.34 31.62 -3.06
C ASN A 315 9.51 30.75 -2.56
N LEU A 316 9.44 29.42 -2.74
CA LEU A 316 10.55 28.52 -2.45
C LEU A 316 11.72 28.73 -3.41
N MET A 317 11.44 28.91 -4.69
CA MET A 317 12.46 29.16 -5.71
C MET A 317 13.11 30.55 -5.53
N SER A 318 12.34 31.58 -5.18
CA SER A 318 12.87 32.92 -4.89
C SER A 318 13.73 32.92 -3.61
N SER A 319 13.35 32.17 -2.57
CA SER A 319 14.16 32.03 -1.35
C SER A 319 15.50 31.31 -1.59
N ARG A 320 15.56 30.34 -2.53
CA ARG A 320 16.81 29.67 -2.93
C ARG A 320 17.73 30.56 -3.77
N VAL A 321 17.16 31.50 -4.52
CA VAL A 321 17.92 32.50 -5.29
C VAL A 321 18.46 33.60 -4.38
N SER A 322 17.66 34.04 -3.39
CA SER A 322 18.07 35.07 -2.42
C SER A 322 19.19 34.62 -1.47
N ASN A 323 19.30 33.32 -1.17
CA ASN A 323 20.39 32.78 -0.34
C ASN A 323 21.67 32.46 -1.14
N LYS A 324 21.72 32.83 -2.42
CA LYS A 324 22.89 32.66 -3.32
C LYS A 324 23.51 33.99 -3.78
N VAL A 325 23.05 35.12 -3.24
CA VAL A 325 23.60 36.46 -3.44
C VAL A 325 24.16 36.96 -2.12
#